data_AF-A0A9X4RGQ6-F1
#
_entry.id   AF-A0A9X4RGQ6-F1
#
_cell.length_a   1.000
_cell.length_b   1.000
_cell.length_c   1.000
_cell.angle_alpha   90.00
_cell.angle_beta   90.00
_cell.angle_gamma   90.00
#
_symmetry.space_group_name_H-M   'P 1'
#
loop_
_entity.id
_entity.type
_entity.pdbx_description
1 polymer ?
#
loop_
_entity_poly.entity_id
_entity_poly.type
_entity_poly.pdbx_seq_one_letter_code
_entity_poly.pdbx_strand_id
1 'polypeptide(L)'
;MIVKFRQIFHFSLVGALAFSLGACQGSNLGNSLENAIAPASSPSPDAGSEQPKSLEPSATPEPKPSPVKTAGNSDGITKPPSQDITTNLDQISVPLTASTAMQMSKIALSGLITPNNEQNSLKSIFYIGFGNPSPKSGEFSDLETLPSSLRDWIKDLNKLGTITPKVDREFRPNTLISRREYARWLMQTNNRLYKNQPSRQIRFAQSSDMASFPDIPSSHPDFTIIQGLANAGLIGGTGDRFRPNDPLLREELVQWKIPLDLRQPLPNATLENVSQAWGFKDSDRISENALSAIFADAQLRDISNIRRSFGFTTLLQPQKPVTRAEAAASLWYFGTATDGISVTKSLESER
;
A
#
# COMPACT_ATOMS: atom_id res chain seq x y z
N MET A 1 -33.72 35.53 -34.48
CA MET A 1 -33.31 35.27 -35.87
C MET A 1 -32.13 36.19 -36.18
N ILE A 2 -30.89 35.68 -36.16
CA ILE A 2 -29.69 36.28 -36.78
C ILE A 2 -28.74 35.10 -37.02
N VAL A 3 -28.33 34.94 -38.27
CA VAL A 3 -27.57 33.82 -38.82
C VAL A 3 -26.36 34.41 -39.56
N LYS A 4 -25.16 33.91 -39.20
CA LYS A 4 -23.92 33.70 -40.02
C LYS A 4 -23.33 34.91 -40.77
N PHE A 5 -22.07 34.98 -41.20
CA PHE A 5 -20.77 34.29 -41.02
C PHE A 5 -19.91 34.97 -42.10
N ARG A 6 -18.66 35.37 -41.84
CA ARG A 6 -17.61 35.45 -42.87
C ARG A 6 -16.23 35.63 -42.25
N GLN A 7 -15.37 34.66 -42.53
CA GLN A 7 -13.93 34.69 -42.31
C GLN A 7 -13.22 35.51 -43.40
N ILE A 8 -12.04 36.05 -43.06
CA ILE A 8 -10.99 36.47 -44.00
C ILE A 8 -9.64 35.96 -43.44
N PHE A 9 -8.80 35.46 -44.33
CA PHE A 9 -7.51 34.76 -44.11
C PHE A 9 -6.37 35.53 -44.81
N HIS A 10 -5.12 35.22 -44.43
CA HIS A 10 -3.80 35.64 -44.97
C HIS A 10 -3.24 36.99 -44.44
N PHE A 11 -1.95 37.15 -44.08
CA PHE A 11 -0.71 36.71 -44.75
C PHE A 11 0.46 36.56 -43.76
N SER A 12 1.36 35.59 -44.02
CA SER A 12 2.66 35.39 -43.35
C SER A 12 3.64 36.55 -43.60
N LEU A 13 4.45 36.89 -42.58
CA LEU A 13 5.63 37.74 -42.75
C LEU A 13 6.89 37.03 -42.21
N VAL A 14 7.88 36.95 -43.10
CA VAL A 14 9.25 36.47 -42.91
C VAL A 14 10.09 37.58 -42.25
N GLY A 15 10.95 37.24 -41.28
CA GLY A 15 11.94 38.15 -40.72
C GLY A 15 13.17 37.38 -40.23
N ALA A 16 14.28 37.53 -40.97
CA ALA A 16 15.60 36.99 -40.66
C ALA A 16 16.50 38.10 -40.11
N LEU A 17 17.24 37.85 -39.02
CA LEU A 17 18.37 38.65 -38.48
C LEU A 17 18.82 37.96 -37.18
N ALA A 18 20.07 37.84 -36.75
CA ALA A 18 21.41 37.82 -37.33
C ALA A 18 22.31 37.29 -36.18
N PHE A 19 23.37 36.55 -36.49
CA PHE A 19 24.38 36.11 -35.53
C PHE A 19 25.18 37.29 -34.96
N SER A 20 25.47 37.28 -33.65
CA SER A 20 26.70 37.87 -33.11
C SER A 20 27.16 37.13 -31.85
N LEU A 21 28.42 36.70 -31.90
CA LEU A 21 29.22 36.18 -30.79
C LEU A 21 29.67 37.34 -29.91
N GLY A 22 29.71 37.12 -28.60
CA GLY A 22 30.34 38.00 -27.62
C GLY A 22 30.82 37.20 -26.42
N ALA A 23 32.12 36.90 -26.41
CA ALA A 23 32.85 36.42 -25.25
C ALA A 23 33.68 37.57 -24.65
N CYS A 24 33.74 37.66 -23.32
CA CYS A 24 34.92 37.95 -22.49
C CYS A 24 34.47 38.09 -21.01
N GLN A 25 34.96 37.23 -20.11
CA GLN A 25 35.97 37.51 -19.06
C GLN A 25 35.41 38.34 -17.89
N GLY A 26 35.58 38.06 -16.59
CA GLY A 26 36.52 37.36 -15.71
C GLY A 26 36.00 37.67 -14.28
N SER A 27 36.27 37.00 -13.16
CA SER A 27 37.52 36.58 -12.49
C SER A 27 37.08 35.76 -11.24
N ASN A 28 37.58 34.56 -10.96
CA ASN A 28 38.85 34.15 -10.30
C ASN A 28 38.90 34.27 -8.76
N LEU A 29 39.23 33.12 -8.10
CA LEU A 29 39.96 32.87 -6.82
C LEU A 29 39.32 31.67 -6.07
N GLY A 30 39.98 30.54 -5.78
CA GLY A 30 41.39 30.15 -5.96
C GLY A 30 41.61 28.64 -5.75
N ASN A 31 42.70 28.15 -6.34
CA ASN A 31 43.23 26.78 -6.29
C ASN A 31 44.18 26.55 -5.09
N SER A 32 44.29 25.29 -4.69
CA SER A 32 45.46 24.66 -4.05
C SER A 32 45.37 23.17 -4.41
N LEU A 33 46.38 22.43 -4.84
CA LEU A 33 47.81 22.62 -5.01
C LEU A 33 48.25 21.49 -5.96
N GLU A 34 49.18 21.74 -6.87
CA GLU A 34 49.78 20.72 -7.74
C GLU A 34 51.31 20.85 -7.68
N ASN A 35 52.04 19.72 -7.63
CA ASN A 35 53.26 19.49 -8.42
C ASN A 35 54.01 18.21 -8.01
N ALA A 36 54.31 17.36 -9.00
CA ALA A 36 55.64 16.83 -9.36
C ALA A 36 55.47 15.86 -10.55
N ILE A 37 55.67 16.29 -11.81
CA ILE A 37 56.91 16.19 -12.63
C ILE A 37 57.26 14.76 -13.10
N ALA A 38 57.31 14.57 -14.44
CA ALA A 38 57.64 13.38 -15.25
C ALA A 38 59.17 13.32 -15.63
N PRO A 39 59.72 12.59 -16.66
CA PRO A 39 59.26 11.48 -17.54
C PRO A 39 60.31 10.34 -17.91
N ALA A 40 59.91 9.42 -18.83
CA ALA A 40 60.67 8.56 -19.78
C ALA A 40 61.39 7.28 -19.25
N SER A 41 61.40 6.08 -19.87
CA SER A 41 61.51 5.67 -21.29
C SER A 41 61.11 4.18 -21.51
N SER A 42 60.70 3.78 -22.73
CA SER A 42 60.47 2.40 -23.23
C SER A 42 61.77 1.70 -23.70
N PRO A 43 61.75 0.39 -24.08
CA PRO A 43 61.41 0.01 -25.48
C PRO A 43 60.69 -1.36 -25.69
N SER A 44 59.99 -1.49 -26.83
CA SER A 44 59.62 -2.75 -27.53
C SER A 44 60.61 -3.00 -28.70
N PRO A 45 60.66 -4.17 -29.40
CA PRO A 45 59.66 -4.62 -30.42
C PRO A 45 59.38 -6.15 -30.35
N ASP A 46 58.41 -6.78 -31.02
CA ASP A 46 58.25 -6.89 -32.48
C ASP A 46 56.88 -7.45 -32.93
N ALA A 47 56.53 -7.11 -34.18
CA ALA A 47 55.27 -7.36 -34.92
C ALA A 47 55.27 -8.75 -35.64
N GLY A 48 54.21 -9.27 -36.28
CA GLY A 48 53.06 -8.62 -36.88
C GLY A 48 51.97 -9.57 -37.44
N SER A 49 51.09 -8.91 -38.18
CA SER A 49 49.70 -9.17 -38.61
C SER A 49 49.47 -10.18 -39.75
N GLU A 50 48.24 -10.74 -39.83
CA GLU A 50 47.37 -10.71 -41.04
C GLU A 50 45.93 -11.27 -40.79
N GLN A 51 44.93 -10.70 -41.47
CA GLN A 51 43.49 -11.03 -41.57
C GLN A 51 43.17 -11.25 -43.09
N PRO A 52 41.94 -11.52 -43.62
CA PRO A 52 40.72 -12.26 -43.20
C PRO A 52 40.20 -13.31 -44.24
N LYS A 53 39.23 -14.19 -43.88
CA LYS A 53 37.89 -14.34 -44.54
C LYS A 53 37.08 -15.59 -44.11
N SER A 54 35.82 -15.35 -43.71
CA SER A 54 34.53 -16.00 -44.09
C SER A 54 34.43 -17.52 -44.29
N LEU A 55 33.46 -18.17 -43.63
CA LEU A 55 32.40 -19.03 -44.20
C LEU A 55 31.25 -19.27 -43.18
N GLU A 56 30.02 -19.34 -43.68
CA GLU A 56 28.72 -19.41 -42.97
C GLU A 56 28.17 -20.88 -42.91
N PRO A 57 26.89 -21.19 -42.54
CA PRO A 57 26.52 -22.08 -41.43
C PRO A 57 25.98 -23.47 -41.86
N SER A 58 25.77 -24.39 -40.90
CA SER A 58 25.08 -25.68 -41.13
C SER A 58 23.97 -25.95 -40.10
N ALA A 59 22.89 -26.58 -40.57
CA ALA A 59 21.56 -26.67 -39.99
C ALA A 59 21.25 -27.99 -39.24
N THR A 60 20.42 -27.89 -38.18
CA THR A 60 19.16 -28.62 -37.79
C THR A 60 19.08 -30.16 -38.01
N PRO A 61 18.43 -31.02 -37.15
CA PRO A 61 17.07 -30.78 -36.65
C PRO A 61 16.56 -31.32 -35.28
N GLU A 62 15.39 -30.78 -34.92
CA GLU A 62 14.44 -31.06 -33.82
C GLU A 62 13.93 -32.52 -33.73
N PRO A 63 13.33 -32.92 -32.58
CA PRO A 63 12.35 -33.99 -32.55
C PRO A 63 10.90 -33.48 -32.34
N LYS A 64 10.00 -33.89 -33.24
CA LYS A 64 8.52 -33.83 -33.13
C LYS A 64 7.97 -35.08 -32.39
N PRO A 65 6.76 -35.02 -31.79
CA PRO A 65 6.15 -36.10 -31.02
C PRO A 65 5.24 -37.02 -31.88
N SER A 66 4.88 -38.19 -31.35
CA SER A 66 3.88 -39.12 -31.93
C SER A 66 3.28 -40.01 -30.81
N PRO A 67 2.14 -40.70 -31.01
CA PRO A 67 0.80 -40.13 -31.20
C PRO A 67 -0.24 -40.73 -30.23
N VAL A 68 -1.41 -40.07 -30.16
CA VAL A 68 -2.64 -40.53 -29.50
C VAL A 68 -3.27 -41.72 -30.25
N LYS A 69 -3.78 -42.71 -29.50
CA LYS A 69 -4.80 -43.66 -29.96
C LYS A 69 -6.00 -43.63 -29.02
N THR A 70 -7.18 -43.59 -29.63
CA THR A 70 -8.51 -43.61 -28.99
C THR A 70 -9.20 -44.93 -29.30
N ALA A 71 -9.73 -45.61 -28.28
CA ALA A 71 -10.82 -46.61 -28.27
C ALA A 71 -10.97 -47.03 -26.80
N GLY A 72 -12.13 -47.18 -26.15
CA GLY A 72 -13.47 -47.48 -26.64
C GLY A 72 -13.99 -48.72 -25.89
N ASN A 73 -14.87 -48.48 -24.92
CA ASN A 73 -15.94 -49.34 -24.38
C ASN A 73 -15.68 -50.63 -23.54
N SER A 74 -16.36 -50.62 -22.37
CA SER A 74 -17.22 -51.64 -21.73
C SER A 74 -16.84 -53.13 -21.76
N ASP A 75 -16.75 -53.76 -20.59
CA ASP A 75 -17.79 -54.68 -20.09
C ASP A 75 -17.51 -55.13 -18.64
N GLY A 76 -18.58 -55.27 -17.86
CA GLY A 76 -18.57 -55.68 -16.45
C GLY A 76 -18.72 -57.20 -16.25
N ILE A 77 -19.16 -57.56 -15.02
CA ILE A 77 -19.47 -58.92 -14.47
C ILE A 77 -18.24 -59.53 -13.76
N THR A 78 -18.16 -59.83 -12.45
CA THR A 78 -19.15 -60.22 -11.42
C THR A 78 -18.53 -60.15 -10.00
N LYS A 79 -19.31 -59.78 -8.97
CA LYS A 79 -19.11 -60.11 -7.53
C LYS A 79 -19.61 -61.55 -7.28
N PRO A 80 -19.26 -62.34 -6.22
CA PRO A 80 -19.44 -62.05 -4.77
C PRO A 80 -18.39 -62.78 -3.85
N PRO A 81 -18.60 -63.03 -2.54
CA PRO A 81 -19.14 -62.24 -1.42
C PRO A 81 -18.14 -62.07 -0.24
N SER A 82 -18.56 -61.27 0.73
CA SER A 82 -17.98 -61.06 2.07
C SER A 82 -18.31 -62.19 3.05
N GLN A 83 -17.44 -62.43 4.04
CA GLN A 83 -17.73 -62.71 5.47
C GLN A 83 -16.39 -62.72 6.23
N ASP A 84 -16.14 -61.71 7.06
CA ASP A 84 -16.28 -61.71 8.54
C ASP A 84 -15.00 -62.17 9.24
N ILE A 85 -14.48 -61.34 10.13
CA ILE A 85 -14.05 -61.71 11.50
C ILE A 85 -13.93 -60.41 12.30
N THR A 86 -14.80 -60.35 13.30
CA THR A 86 -14.76 -59.53 14.50
C THR A 86 -13.59 -59.92 15.40
N THR A 87 -12.88 -58.96 15.99
CA THR A 87 -12.35 -59.10 17.35
C THR A 87 -12.43 -57.75 18.07
N ASN A 88 -12.93 -57.80 19.30
CA ASN A 88 -13.11 -56.65 20.19
C ASN A 88 -12.40 -56.98 21.51
N LEU A 89 -11.58 -56.01 21.97
CA LEU A 89 -11.22 -55.62 23.35
C LEU A 89 -10.64 -56.72 24.29
N ASP A 90 -9.54 -56.49 25.01
CA ASP A 90 -9.40 -55.39 25.95
C ASP A 90 -7.95 -55.16 26.45
N GLN A 91 -7.73 -53.93 26.94
CA GLN A 91 -6.66 -53.44 27.83
C GLN A 91 -5.33 -52.98 27.21
N ILE A 92 -5.12 -51.65 27.16
CA ILE A 92 -4.19 -50.91 28.04
C ILE A 92 -4.48 -49.41 27.92
N SER A 93 -4.59 -48.77 29.08
CA SER A 93 -4.99 -47.40 29.33
C SER A 93 -3.82 -46.42 29.28
N VAL A 94 -3.91 -45.33 28.53
CA VAL A 94 -3.29 -44.02 28.85
C VAL A 94 -4.13 -42.89 28.23
N PRO A 95 -4.68 -41.92 29.00
CA PRO A 95 -5.43 -40.81 28.43
C PRO A 95 -4.52 -39.67 27.97
N LEU A 96 -4.62 -39.29 26.68
CA LEU A 96 -4.17 -37.99 26.19
C LEU A 96 -5.00 -36.90 26.88
N THR A 97 -4.39 -36.15 27.79
CA THR A 97 -5.00 -34.95 28.34
C THR A 97 -4.53 -33.73 27.57
N ALA A 98 -5.49 -32.99 27.00
CA ALA A 98 -5.30 -31.69 26.41
C ALA A 98 -4.84 -30.69 27.48
N SER A 99 -3.53 -30.51 27.62
CA SER A 99 -2.93 -29.58 28.58
C SER A 99 -1.66 -28.94 28.04
N THR A 100 -1.78 -28.14 26.98
CA THR A 100 -0.77 -27.11 26.64
C THR A 100 -1.33 -25.88 25.88
N ALA A 101 -2.63 -25.82 25.57
CA ALA A 101 -3.23 -24.68 24.84
C ALA A 101 -4.09 -23.74 25.71
N MET A 102 -4.13 -23.93 27.04
CA MET A 102 -4.90 -23.09 27.98
C MET A 102 -4.05 -22.65 29.18
N GLN A 103 -2.89 -22.03 28.95
CA GLN A 103 -2.10 -21.40 30.03
C GLN A 103 -1.42 -20.07 29.64
N MET A 104 -2.06 -19.25 28.79
CA MET A 104 -1.69 -17.82 28.63
C MET A 104 -2.94 -16.92 28.49
N SER A 105 -3.87 -16.99 29.45
CA SER A 105 -4.94 -15.97 29.60
C SER A 105 -5.37 -15.70 31.04
N LYS A 106 -4.49 -15.92 32.04
CA LYS A 106 -4.79 -15.62 33.45
C LYS A 106 -3.69 -14.78 34.11
N ILE A 107 -3.45 -13.58 33.59
CA ILE A 107 -2.98 -12.43 34.38
C ILE A 107 -3.69 -11.20 33.85
N ALA A 108 -4.95 -11.01 34.26
CA ALA A 108 -5.67 -9.74 34.35
C ALA A 108 -7.14 -10.00 34.73
N LEU A 109 -7.39 -10.68 35.86
CA LEU A 109 -8.73 -10.67 36.46
C LEU A 109 -8.63 -10.91 37.96
N SER A 110 -8.19 -9.89 38.69
CA SER A 110 -8.33 -9.80 40.14
C SER A 110 -8.61 -8.34 40.47
N GLY A 111 -9.91 -8.04 40.48
CA GLY A 111 -10.48 -6.72 40.71
C GLY A 111 -12.01 -6.79 40.59
N LEU A 112 -12.62 -7.83 41.16
CA LEU A 112 -14.07 -7.91 41.33
C LEU A 112 -14.44 -7.05 42.55
N ILE A 113 -14.95 -5.85 42.29
CA ILE A 113 -15.66 -5.01 43.26
C ILE A 113 -17.11 -5.50 43.32
N THR A 114 -17.59 -5.80 44.52
CA THR A 114 -18.99 -6.10 44.86
C THR A 114 -19.86 -4.83 44.92
N PRO A 115 -21.19 -4.98 44.86
CA PRO A 115 -22.06 -4.08 44.11
C PRO A 115 -22.64 -2.96 44.98
N ASN A 116 -22.88 -1.80 44.37
CA ASN A 116 -23.89 -0.86 44.88
C ASN A 116 -24.67 -0.25 43.70
N ASN A 117 -25.88 -0.79 43.57
CA ASN A 117 -27.13 -0.08 43.31
C ASN A 117 -27.06 1.18 42.42
N GLU A 118 -27.25 1.02 41.11
CA GLU A 118 -28.07 1.94 40.32
C GLU A 118 -28.77 1.18 39.20
N GLN A 119 -30.09 1.04 39.33
CA GLN A 119 -30.99 0.78 38.22
C GLN A 119 -31.03 2.04 37.33
N ASN A 120 -29.97 2.27 36.55
CA ASN A 120 -29.96 3.22 35.46
C ASN A 120 -29.34 2.58 34.22
N SER A 121 -30.19 1.79 33.57
CA SER A 121 -30.31 1.69 32.13
C SER A 121 -29.07 1.21 31.35
N LEU A 122 -29.03 -0.10 31.12
CA LEU A 122 -28.28 -0.76 30.04
C LEU A 122 -28.60 -0.20 28.62
N LYS A 123 -29.47 0.81 28.49
CA LYS A 123 -29.68 1.54 27.24
C LYS A 123 -28.54 2.52 26.93
N SER A 124 -27.73 2.95 27.90
CA SER A 124 -26.59 3.86 27.64
C SER A 124 -25.39 3.18 26.97
N ILE A 125 -25.30 1.86 27.04
CA ILE A 125 -24.20 1.07 26.45
C ILE A 125 -24.41 0.84 24.94
N PHE A 126 -25.62 1.07 24.42
CA PHE A 126 -26.00 0.75 23.03
C PHE A 126 -26.48 1.95 22.19
N TYR A 127 -26.32 3.20 22.65
CA TYR A 127 -26.51 4.36 21.77
C TYR A 127 -25.25 4.60 20.95
N ILE A 128 -25.09 3.88 19.84
CA ILE A 128 -24.28 4.40 18.73
C ILE A 128 -25.20 5.15 17.78
N GLY A 129 -25.34 6.45 18.04
CA GLY A 129 -25.95 7.38 17.10
C GLY A 129 -25.02 7.61 15.91
N PHE A 130 -25.17 6.82 14.86
CA PHE A 130 -24.53 7.07 13.56
C PHE A 130 -25.43 7.98 12.71
N GLY A 131 -25.48 9.26 13.08
CA GLY A 131 -25.70 10.31 12.08
C GLY A 131 -24.38 10.51 11.35
N ASN A 132 -24.41 10.86 10.05
CA ASN A 132 -23.24 11.34 9.31
C ASN A 132 -22.38 12.21 10.24
N PRO A 133 -21.11 11.87 10.53
CA PRO A 133 -20.29 12.74 11.35
C PRO A 133 -20.05 14.00 10.52
N SER A 134 -20.91 15.00 10.71
CA SER A 134 -20.55 16.38 10.46
C SER A 134 -19.27 16.62 11.26
N PRO A 135 -18.20 17.17 10.65
CA PRO A 135 -16.97 17.42 11.36
C PRO A 135 -17.29 18.28 12.58
N LYS A 136 -17.15 17.71 13.79
CA LYS A 136 -17.24 18.51 15.01
C LYS A 136 -16.09 19.49 14.96
N SER A 137 -16.40 20.75 14.74
CA SER A 137 -15.46 21.87 14.69
C SER A 137 -14.77 22.02 16.05
N GLY A 138 -13.59 21.40 16.20
CA GLY A 138 -12.77 21.52 17.38
C GLY A 138 -11.41 20.86 17.18
N GLU A 139 -10.37 21.44 17.74
CA GLU A 139 -9.05 20.80 17.77
C GLU A 139 -9.08 19.56 18.68
N PHE A 140 -8.28 18.55 18.33
CA PHE A 140 -8.07 17.38 19.19
C PHE A 140 -7.33 17.77 20.47
N SER A 141 -7.75 17.21 21.60
CA SER A 141 -7.26 17.63 22.93
C SER A 141 -5.99 16.91 23.42
N ASP A 142 -5.51 15.89 22.70
CA ASP A 142 -4.52 14.92 23.19
C ASP A 142 -3.31 14.72 22.26
N LEU A 143 -2.94 15.75 21.47
CA LEU A 143 -1.81 15.66 20.52
C LEU A 143 -0.47 16.17 21.08
N GLU A 144 -0.44 16.72 22.29
CA GLU A 144 0.74 17.42 22.83
C GLU A 144 1.95 16.51 23.01
N THR A 145 1.74 15.23 23.30
CA THR A 145 2.82 14.25 23.49
C THR A 145 3.44 13.75 22.18
N LEU A 146 2.92 14.16 21.02
CA LEU A 146 3.43 13.72 19.72
C LEU A 146 4.63 14.56 19.26
N PRO A 147 5.52 13.97 18.44
CA PRO A 147 6.48 14.73 17.63
C PRO A 147 5.78 15.84 16.83
N SER A 148 6.44 16.98 16.66
CA SER A 148 5.86 18.15 16.00
C SER A 148 5.34 17.84 14.59
N SER A 149 6.10 17.09 13.79
CA SER A 149 5.70 16.69 12.44
C SER A 149 4.38 15.91 12.42
N LEU A 150 4.24 14.88 13.26
CA LEU A 150 3.01 14.09 13.38
C LEU A 150 1.85 14.94 13.87
N ARG A 151 2.10 15.83 14.83
CA ARG A 151 1.08 16.75 15.38
C ARG A 151 0.52 17.65 14.27
N ASP A 152 1.38 18.25 13.46
CA ASP A 152 0.98 19.17 12.40
C ASP A 152 0.20 18.46 11.30
N TRP A 153 0.64 17.27 10.89
CA TRP A 153 -0.09 16.46 9.91
C TRP A 153 -1.49 16.08 10.38
N ILE A 154 -1.64 15.67 11.65
CA ILE A 154 -2.94 15.34 12.24
C ILE A 154 -3.82 16.59 12.34
N LYS A 155 -3.26 17.75 12.72
CA LYS A 155 -4.01 19.01 12.75
C LYS A 155 -4.54 19.39 11.35
N ASP A 156 -3.71 19.25 10.33
CA ASP A 156 -4.11 19.52 8.95
C ASP A 156 -5.18 18.55 8.45
N LEU A 157 -5.05 17.26 8.72
CA LEU A 157 -6.08 16.26 8.38
C LEU A 157 -7.40 16.50 9.13
N ASN A 158 -7.34 16.95 10.39
CA ASN A 158 -8.53 17.33 11.16
C ASN A 158 -9.21 18.55 10.52
N LYS A 159 -8.44 19.56 10.11
CA LYS A 159 -8.97 20.73 9.36
C LYS A 159 -9.56 20.33 8.02
N LEU A 160 -8.95 19.36 7.32
CA LEU A 160 -9.48 18.80 6.08
C LEU A 160 -10.80 18.04 6.30
N GLY A 161 -11.05 17.55 7.53
CA GLY A 161 -12.27 16.87 7.94
C GLY A 161 -12.31 15.40 7.52
N THR A 162 -11.16 14.76 7.30
CA THR A 162 -11.07 13.38 6.77
C THR A 162 -10.59 12.35 7.79
N ILE A 163 -10.26 12.79 9.00
CA ILE A 163 -10.00 11.95 10.17
C ILE A 163 -10.94 12.34 11.32
N THR A 164 -11.22 11.40 12.21
CA THR A 164 -12.25 11.56 13.26
C THR A 164 -11.66 11.32 14.65
N PRO A 165 -12.19 11.97 15.71
CA PRO A 165 -11.82 11.62 17.08
C PRO A 165 -12.20 10.17 17.39
N LYS A 166 -11.50 9.56 18.35
CA LYS A 166 -11.83 8.21 18.83
C LYS A 166 -12.95 8.25 19.87
N VAL A 167 -12.87 9.19 20.80
CA VAL A 167 -13.86 9.44 21.85
C VAL A 167 -13.93 10.95 22.06
N ASP A 168 -15.12 11.53 22.05
CA ASP A 168 -15.34 12.97 22.21
C ASP A 168 -14.44 13.86 21.34
N ARG A 169 -13.43 14.51 21.94
CA ARG A 169 -12.44 15.37 21.28
C ARG A 169 -11.04 14.76 21.26
N GLU A 170 -10.88 13.55 21.73
CA GLU A 170 -9.58 12.86 21.79
C GLU A 170 -9.34 12.08 20.51
N PHE A 171 -8.19 12.33 19.88
CA PHE A 171 -7.75 11.57 18.71
C PHE A 171 -7.21 10.20 19.09
N ARG A 172 -6.69 10.00 20.30
CA ARG A 172 -6.05 8.77 20.79
C ARG A 172 -4.93 8.26 19.87
N PRO A 173 -3.88 9.07 19.63
CA PRO A 173 -2.90 8.83 18.56
C PRO A 173 -2.17 7.49 18.66
N ASN A 174 -1.90 7.01 19.87
CA ASN A 174 -1.14 5.77 20.11
C ASN A 174 -2.03 4.51 20.17
N THR A 175 -3.35 4.64 19.96
CA THR A 175 -4.22 3.48 19.86
C THR A 175 -4.19 2.89 18.45
N LEU A 176 -4.43 1.59 18.35
CA LEU A 176 -4.41 0.89 17.06
C LEU A 176 -5.59 1.34 16.19
N ILE A 177 -5.31 1.55 14.90
CA ILE A 177 -6.36 1.80 13.91
C ILE A 177 -6.92 0.46 13.42
N SER A 178 -8.23 0.36 13.26
CA SER A 178 -8.84 -0.81 12.63
C SER A 178 -8.83 -0.67 11.11
N ARG A 179 -8.90 -1.82 10.42
CA ARG A 179 -8.96 -1.89 8.95
C ARG A 179 -10.08 -1.05 8.36
N ARG A 180 -11.30 -1.13 8.91
CA ARG A 180 -12.44 -0.31 8.46
C ARG A 180 -12.22 1.19 8.68
N GLU A 181 -11.56 1.55 9.78
CA GLU A 181 -11.31 2.95 10.11
C GLU A 181 -10.32 3.58 9.14
N TYR A 182 -9.23 2.87 8.84
CA TYR A 182 -8.28 3.31 7.82
C TYR A 182 -8.88 3.34 6.41
N ALA A 183 -9.71 2.36 6.04
CA ALA A 183 -10.41 2.35 4.74
C ALA A 183 -11.25 3.63 4.53
N ARG A 184 -11.99 4.06 5.57
CA ARG A 184 -12.72 5.34 5.54
C ARG A 184 -11.79 6.52 5.32
N TRP A 185 -10.75 6.65 6.14
CA TRP A 185 -9.82 7.78 6.05
C TRP A 185 -9.11 7.81 4.69
N LEU A 186 -8.69 6.65 4.17
CA LEU A 186 -8.03 6.51 2.88
C LEU A 186 -8.90 7.04 1.74
N MET A 187 -10.13 6.53 1.62
CA MET A 187 -11.05 6.93 0.56
C MET A 187 -11.48 8.39 0.69
N GLN A 188 -11.86 8.81 1.90
CA GLN A 188 -12.32 10.18 2.15
C GLN A 188 -11.21 11.20 1.89
N THR A 189 -9.99 10.95 2.39
CA THR A 189 -8.85 11.84 2.16
C THR A 189 -8.50 11.92 0.69
N ASN A 190 -8.39 10.79 -0.01
CA ASN A 190 -8.14 10.79 -1.45
C ASN A 190 -9.18 11.61 -2.21
N ASN A 191 -10.47 11.32 -2.00
CA ASN A 191 -11.54 11.98 -2.73
C ASN A 191 -11.66 13.46 -2.40
N ARG A 192 -11.30 13.85 -1.18
CA ARG A 192 -11.30 15.23 -0.71
C ARG A 192 -10.16 16.05 -1.31
N LEU A 193 -8.95 15.50 -1.38
CA LEU A 193 -7.79 16.14 -2.02
C LEU A 193 -7.99 16.26 -3.54
N TYR A 194 -8.63 15.27 -4.16
CA TYR A 194 -8.90 15.24 -5.59
C TYR A 194 -10.33 15.65 -5.96
N LYS A 195 -10.99 16.51 -5.16
CA LYS A 195 -12.38 16.95 -5.39
C LYS A 195 -12.63 17.52 -6.79
N ASN A 196 -11.62 18.14 -7.39
CA ASN A 196 -11.68 18.77 -8.71
C ASN A 196 -11.06 17.89 -9.82
N GLN A 197 -10.71 16.64 -9.52
CA GLN A 197 -10.11 15.70 -10.47
C GLN A 197 -10.86 14.36 -10.42
N PRO A 198 -12.04 14.25 -11.07
CA PRO A 198 -12.90 13.06 -10.96
C PRO A 198 -12.24 11.75 -11.39
N SER A 199 -11.22 11.81 -12.26
CA SER A 199 -10.41 10.66 -12.68
C SER A 199 -9.49 10.14 -11.56
N ARG A 200 -9.19 10.96 -10.55
CA ARG A 200 -8.40 10.58 -9.39
C ARG A 200 -9.26 10.19 -8.17
N GLN A 201 -10.58 10.33 -8.25
CA GLN A 201 -11.47 9.91 -7.17
C GLN A 201 -11.80 8.42 -7.25
N ILE A 202 -11.98 7.78 -6.08
CA ILE A 202 -12.48 6.42 -5.93
C ILE A 202 -14.01 6.49 -5.88
N ARG A 203 -14.69 5.59 -6.59
CA ARG A 203 -16.15 5.51 -6.60
C ARG A 203 -16.66 4.76 -5.38
N PHE A 204 -17.74 5.25 -4.77
CA PHE A 204 -18.46 4.50 -3.74
C PHE A 204 -19.22 3.36 -4.38
N ALA A 205 -19.27 2.21 -3.69
CA ALA A 205 -20.12 1.11 -4.11
C ALA A 205 -21.60 1.48 -3.97
N GLN A 206 -22.42 0.91 -4.85
CA GLN A 206 -23.88 1.02 -4.78
C GLN A 206 -24.43 -0.11 -3.92
N SER A 207 -25.59 0.09 -3.27
CA SER A 207 -26.21 -0.95 -2.44
C SER A 207 -26.57 -2.23 -3.22
N SER A 208 -26.63 -2.16 -4.54
CA SER A 208 -26.85 -3.28 -5.46
C SER A 208 -25.58 -4.02 -5.86
N ASP A 209 -24.40 -3.52 -5.53
CA ASP A 209 -23.13 -4.16 -5.89
C ASP A 209 -23.00 -5.50 -5.16
N MET A 210 -22.41 -6.48 -5.84
CA MET A 210 -22.10 -7.77 -5.24
C MET A 210 -21.00 -7.60 -4.19
N ALA A 211 -21.26 -8.06 -2.96
CA ALA A 211 -20.29 -7.99 -1.88
C ALA A 211 -19.06 -8.85 -2.18
N SER A 212 -17.86 -8.25 -2.12
CA SER A 212 -16.58 -8.95 -2.24
C SER A 212 -16.19 -9.71 -0.98
N PHE A 213 -16.77 -9.36 0.18
CA PHE A 213 -16.47 -9.96 1.46
C PHE A 213 -17.77 -10.38 2.18
N PRO A 214 -17.88 -11.63 2.69
CA PRO A 214 -19.09 -12.13 3.32
C PRO A 214 -19.38 -11.45 4.67
N ASP A 215 -18.36 -10.91 5.34
CA ASP A 215 -18.48 -10.16 6.59
C ASP A 215 -18.72 -8.66 6.39
N ILE A 216 -18.82 -8.20 5.13
CA ILE A 216 -19.20 -6.84 4.74
C ILE A 216 -20.39 -6.92 3.76
N PRO A 217 -21.59 -7.35 4.22
CA PRO A 217 -22.79 -7.33 3.41
C PRO A 217 -23.24 -5.90 3.09
N SER A 218 -24.16 -5.72 2.13
CA SER A 218 -24.69 -4.40 1.74
C SER A 218 -25.35 -3.60 2.87
N SER A 219 -25.76 -4.28 3.95
CA SER A 219 -26.29 -3.67 5.17
C SER A 219 -25.22 -3.19 6.16
N HIS A 220 -23.93 -3.52 5.95
CA HIS A 220 -22.85 -3.10 6.82
C HIS A 220 -22.63 -1.58 6.69
N PRO A 221 -22.44 -0.83 7.80
CA PRO A 221 -22.35 0.63 7.76
C PRO A 221 -21.20 1.16 6.89
N ASP A 222 -20.08 0.43 6.84
CA ASP A 222 -18.92 0.79 6.02
C ASP A 222 -18.93 0.13 4.61
N PHE A 223 -20.04 -0.50 4.20
CA PHE A 223 -20.13 -1.24 2.91
C PHE A 223 -19.75 -0.38 1.72
N THR A 224 -20.36 0.81 1.57
CA THR A 224 -20.16 1.67 0.38
C THR A 224 -18.70 2.07 0.18
N ILE A 225 -17.95 2.20 1.28
CA ILE A 225 -16.53 2.57 1.28
C ILE A 225 -15.64 1.36 1.04
N ILE A 226 -15.81 0.30 1.83
CA ILE A 226 -14.98 -0.91 1.74
C ILE A 226 -15.20 -1.58 0.39
N GLN A 227 -16.45 -1.76 -0.03
CA GLN A 227 -16.76 -2.33 -1.34
C GLN A 227 -16.30 -1.41 -2.48
N GLY A 228 -16.37 -0.08 -2.33
CA GLY A 228 -15.88 0.86 -3.34
C GLY A 228 -14.36 0.75 -3.55
N LEU A 229 -13.60 0.61 -2.47
CA LEU A 229 -12.17 0.35 -2.51
C LEU A 229 -11.85 -1.04 -3.10
N ALA A 230 -12.66 -2.06 -2.81
CA ALA A 230 -12.51 -3.41 -3.37
C ALA A 230 -12.82 -3.43 -4.87
N ASN A 231 -13.88 -2.74 -5.31
CA ASN A 231 -14.22 -2.55 -6.73
C ASN A 231 -13.09 -1.84 -7.49
N ALA A 232 -12.34 -0.97 -6.82
CA ALA A 232 -11.16 -0.31 -7.37
C ALA A 232 -9.88 -1.17 -7.33
N GLY A 233 -9.95 -2.39 -6.78
CA GLY A 233 -8.80 -3.30 -6.63
C GLY A 233 -7.74 -2.83 -5.63
N LEU A 234 -8.08 -1.86 -4.76
CA LEU A 234 -7.14 -1.23 -3.83
C LEU A 234 -7.02 -1.98 -2.52
N ILE A 235 -8.13 -2.58 -2.10
CA ILE A 235 -8.18 -3.39 -0.88
C ILE A 235 -8.72 -4.77 -1.21
N GLY A 236 -8.17 -5.73 -0.51
CA GLY A 236 -8.46 -7.14 -0.66
C GLY A 236 -7.37 -7.94 0.02
N GLY A 237 -7.60 -9.24 0.18
CA GLY A 237 -6.56 -10.20 0.51
C GLY A 237 -6.36 -10.48 2.01
N THR A 238 -6.87 -11.63 2.44
CA THR A 238 -6.16 -12.78 3.06
C THR A 238 -7.23 -13.77 3.50
N GLY A 239 -7.61 -14.65 2.58
CA GLY A 239 -8.82 -15.48 2.69
C GLY A 239 -10.07 -14.78 2.16
N ASP A 240 -11.23 -15.25 2.60
CA ASP A 240 -12.56 -14.85 2.10
C ASP A 240 -13.12 -13.58 2.76
N ARG A 241 -12.63 -13.17 3.94
CA ARG A 241 -13.19 -12.10 4.79
C ARG A 241 -12.36 -10.83 4.84
N PHE A 242 -13.01 -9.68 5.05
CA PHE A 242 -12.34 -8.39 5.21
C PHE A 242 -11.78 -8.16 6.62
N ARG A 243 -12.47 -8.64 7.66
CA ARG A 243 -12.17 -8.44 9.09
C ARG A 243 -12.11 -6.97 9.50
N PRO A 244 -13.25 -6.25 9.49
CA PRO A 244 -13.28 -4.78 9.63
C PRO A 244 -12.74 -4.26 10.98
N ASN A 245 -12.79 -5.07 12.03
CA ASN A 245 -12.41 -4.67 13.39
C ASN A 245 -10.98 -5.07 13.76
N ASP A 246 -10.30 -5.85 12.93
CA ASP A 246 -8.91 -6.22 13.17
C ASP A 246 -8.01 -4.98 13.02
N PRO A 247 -6.90 -4.90 13.78
CA PRO A 247 -5.90 -3.86 13.57
C PRO A 247 -5.32 -3.89 12.15
N LEU A 248 -5.09 -2.73 11.56
CA LEU A 248 -4.38 -2.62 10.28
C LEU A 248 -2.88 -2.94 10.49
N LEU A 249 -2.29 -3.74 9.60
CA LEU A 249 -0.87 -4.05 9.64
C LEU A 249 -0.03 -3.05 8.81
N ARG A 250 1.27 -2.96 9.10
CA ARG A 250 2.17 -2.04 8.40
C ARG A 250 2.26 -2.32 6.90
N GLU A 251 2.37 -3.60 6.53
CA GLU A 251 2.44 -3.98 5.11
C GLU A 251 1.11 -3.68 4.37
N GLU A 252 -0.02 -3.88 5.03
CA GLU A 252 -1.35 -3.59 4.48
C GLU A 252 -1.57 -2.09 4.27
N LEU A 253 -1.12 -1.25 5.21
CA LEU A 253 -1.16 0.20 5.05
C LEU A 253 -0.48 0.64 3.75
N VAL A 254 0.73 0.12 3.51
CA VAL A 254 1.53 0.45 2.32
C VAL A 254 0.87 -0.12 1.07
N GLN A 255 0.43 -1.38 1.13
CA GLN A 255 -0.27 -2.06 0.04
C GLN A 255 -1.49 -1.27 -0.45
N TRP A 256 -2.31 -0.76 0.47
CA TRP A 256 -3.53 -0.02 0.11
C TRP A 256 -3.23 1.41 -0.35
N LYS A 257 -2.17 2.03 0.19
CA LYS A 257 -1.85 3.44 -0.05
C LYS A 257 -1.12 3.66 -1.38
N ILE A 258 -0.13 2.82 -1.70
CA ILE A 258 0.77 3.05 -2.84
C ILE A 258 0.08 3.11 -4.21
N PRO A 259 -0.92 2.29 -4.53
CA PRO A 259 -1.63 2.42 -5.81
C PRO A 259 -2.27 3.82 -6.00
N LEU A 260 -2.66 4.49 -4.92
CA LEU A 260 -3.22 5.85 -4.96
C LEU A 260 -2.16 6.93 -5.14
N ASP A 261 -0.91 6.66 -4.75
CA ASP A 261 0.21 7.56 -4.97
C ASP A 261 0.74 7.46 -6.40
N LEU A 262 0.87 6.24 -6.93
CA LEU A 262 1.48 6.03 -8.25
C LEU A 262 0.49 6.14 -9.40
N ARG A 263 -0.77 5.73 -9.20
CA ARG A 263 -1.82 5.72 -10.24
C ARG A 263 -1.40 4.99 -11.52
N GLN A 264 -0.50 4.04 -11.39
CA GLN A 264 0.06 3.20 -12.45
C GLN A 264 0.21 1.77 -11.92
N PRO A 265 0.33 0.76 -12.80
CA PRO A 265 0.64 -0.61 -12.38
C PRO A 265 1.89 -0.63 -11.50
N LEU A 266 1.85 -1.40 -10.41
CA LEU A 266 3.00 -1.56 -9.55
C LEU A 266 4.08 -2.38 -10.25
N PRO A 267 5.37 -2.08 -10.02
CA PRO A 267 6.45 -2.93 -10.51
C PRO A 267 6.33 -4.34 -9.92
N ASN A 268 6.73 -5.35 -10.71
CA ASN A 268 7.00 -6.67 -10.16
C ASN A 268 8.14 -6.54 -9.14
N ALA A 269 8.00 -7.20 -7.99
CA ALA A 269 9.01 -7.17 -6.95
C ALA A 269 9.26 -8.57 -6.41
N THR A 270 10.52 -8.83 -6.14
CA THR A 270 10.97 -10.00 -5.37
C THR A 270 11.44 -9.56 -3.99
N LEU A 271 11.58 -10.53 -3.09
CA LEU A 271 12.20 -10.30 -1.78
C LEU A 271 13.57 -9.61 -1.90
N GLU A 272 14.38 -10.04 -2.88
CA GLU A 272 15.70 -9.46 -3.12
C GLU A 272 15.61 -7.98 -3.52
N ASN A 273 14.67 -7.61 -4.40
CA ASN A 273 14.49 -6.21 -4.79
C ASN A 273 14.10 -5.32 -3.61
N VAL A 274 13.25 -5.82 -2.71
CA VAL A 274 12.87 -5.11 -1.48
C VAL A 274 14.07 -4.97 -0.54
N SER A 275 14.82 -6.05 -0.34
CA SER A 275 16.01 -6.09 0.51
C SER A 275 17.05 -5.06 0.02
N GLN A 276 17.32 -5.00 -1.28
CA GLN A 276 18.27 -4.04 -1.86
C GLN A 276 17.78 -2.59 -1.76
N ALA A 277 16.49 -2.34 -1.97
CA ALA A 277 15.94 -0.99 -1.97
C ALA A 277 15.82 -0.38 -0.57
N TRP A 278 15.47 -1.19 0.43
CA TRP A 278 15.19 -0.74 1.79
C TRP A 278 16.24 -1.11 2.83
N GLY A 279 16.96 -2.23 2.63
CA GLY A 279 17.87 -2.77 3.63
C GLY A 279 17.17 -3.29 4.90
N PHE A 280 15.89 -3.68 4.81
CA PHE A 280 15.18 -4.22 5.98
C PHE A 280 15.74 -5.59 6.35
N LYS A 281 16.06 -5.76 7.64
CA LYS A 281 16.57 -7.02 8.20
C LYS A 281 15.50 -8.11 8.30
N ASP A 282 14.24 -7.75 8.15
CA ASP A 282 13.07 -8.63 8.23
C ASP A 282 12.25 -8.62 6.93
N SER A 283 12.92 -8.40 5.79
CA SER A 283 12.29 -8.41 4.47
C SER A 283 11.59 -9.75 4.16
N ASP A 284 12.15 -10.85 4.67
CA ASP A 284 11.66 -12.24 4.51
C ASP A 284 10.28 -12.47 5.14
N ARG A 285 9.85 -11.55 6.00
CA ARG A 285 8.53 -11.58 6.64
C ARG A 285 7.46 -10.82 5.86
N ILE A 286 7.80 -10.14 4.79
CA ILE A 286 6.84 -9.37 3.98
C ILE A 286 5.99 -10.35 3.17
N SER A 287 4.67 -10.17 3.20
CA SER A 287 3.76 -11.01 2.41
C SER A 287 3.95 -10.77 0.91
N GLU A 288 3.77 -11.82 0.10
CA GLU A 288 3.96 -11.75 -1.36
C GLU A 288 3.14 -10.63 -2.01
N ASN A 289 1.90 -10.45 -1.55
CA ASN A 289 0.98 -9.42 -2.05
C ASN A 289 1.38 -7.99 -1.66
N ALA A 290 2.31 -7.79 -0.71
CA ALA A 290 2.80 -6.49 -0.28
C ALA A 290 4.17 -6.12 -0.89
N LEU A 291 4.93 -7.09 -1.43
CA LEU A 291 6.27 -6.88 -1.99
C LEU A 291 6.30 -5.75 -3.03
N SER A 292 5.39 -5.78 -4.01
CA SER A 292 5.32 -4.76 -5.07
C SER A 292 5.06 -3.36 -4.53
N ALA A 293 4.16 -3.22 -3.55
CA ALA A 293 3.84 -1.92 -2.96
C ALA A 293 5.01 -1.39 -2.13
N ILE A 294 5.65 -2.24 -1.32
CA ILE A 294 6.79 -1.84 -0.48
C ILE A 294 8.00 -1.48 -1.35
N PHE A 295 8.28 -2.26 -2.40
CA PHE A 295 9.35 -1.93 -3.35
C PHE A 295 9.09 -0.59 -4.04
N ALA A 296 7.85 -0.33 -4.45
CA ALA A 296 7.48 0.91 -5.11
C ALA A 296 7.51 2.12 -4.16
N ASP A 297 7.18 1.95 -2.87
CA ASP A 297 7.32 3.00 -1.85
C ASP A 297 8.78 3.46 -1.69
N ALA A 298 9.77 2.59 -1.89
CA ALA A 298 11.18 2.97 -1.87
C ALA A 298 11.51 4.02 -2.95
N GLN A 299 10.88 3.88 -4.13
CA GLN A 299 11.11 4.76 -5.27
C GLN A 299 10.56 6.18 -5.05
N LEU A 300 9.64 6.34 -4.10
CA LEU A 300 9.10 7.62 -3.67
C LEU A 300 10.09 8.43 -2.81
N ARG A 301 11.21 7.85 -2.38
CA ARG A 301 12.29 8.53 -1.62
C ARG A 301 11.73 9.31 -0.41
N ASP A 302 11.92 10.63 -0.36
CA ASP A 302 11.56 11.48 0.78
C ASP A 302 10.05 11.59 1.01
N ILE A 303 9.22 11.30 0.00
CA ILE A 303 7.76 11.28 0.13
C ILE A 303 7.19 9.87 0.41
N SER A 304 8.06 8.87 0.65
CA SER A 304 7.67 7.51 1.07
C SER A 304 6.68 7.51 2.24
N ASN A 305 5.68 6.63 2.14
CA ASN A 305 4.73 6.36 3.21
C ASN A 305 5.38 5.67 4.40
N ILE A 306 6.31 4.73 4.18
CA ILE A 306 7.03 4.06 5.27
C ILE A 306 7.83 5.07 6.09
N ARG A 307 8.61 5.96 5.43
CA ARG A 307 9.42 6.97 6.13
C ARG A 307 8.56 7.97 6.88
N ARG A 308 7.47 8.41 6.27
CA ARG A 308 6.52 9.36 6.86
C ARG A 308 5.77 8.77 8.05
N SER A 309 5.33 7.53 7.94
CA SER A 309 4.51 6.89 8.96
C SER A 309 5.35 6.36 10.11
N PHE A 310 6.50 5.74 9.82
CA PHE A 310 7.26 4.94 10.79
C PHE A 310 8.65 5.51 11.10
N GLY A 311 9.04 6.59 10.45
CA GLY A 311 10.37 7.18 10.57
C GLY A 311 11.45 6.34 9.87
N PHE A 312 12.71 6.64 10.19
CA PHE A 312 13.83 5.80 9.77
C PHE A 312 13.76 4.46 10.51
N THR A 313 13.75 3.36 9.75
CA THR A 313 13.79 2.01 10.32
C THR A 313 14.60 1.07 9.44
N THR A 314 15.29 0.13 10.08
CA THR A 314 15.94 -1.03 9.43
C THR A 314 15.16 -2.32 9.66
N LEU A 315 14.02 -2.24 10.36
CA LEU A 315 13.07 -3.31 10.62
C LEU A 315 11.67 -2.80 10.28
N LEU A 316 11.07 -3.30 9.19
CA LEU A 316 9.72 -2.86 8.82
C LEU A 316 8.70 -3.33 9.87
N GLN A 317 8.87 -4.56 10.35
CA GLN A 317 7.91 -5.30 11.16
C GLN A 317 6.56 -5.40 10.42
N PRO A 318 6.51 -6.11 9.27
CA PRO A 318 5.37 -6.03 8.35
C PRO A 318 4.02 -6.38 8.99
N GLN A 319 3.98 -7.35 9.91
CA GLN A 319 2.79 -7.74 10.68
C GLN A 319 2.56 -6.93 11.97
N LYS A 320 3.29 -5.84 12.19
CA LYS A 320 3.04 -4.98 13.36
C LYS A 320 1.76 -4.16 13.12
N PRO A 321 0.84 -4.10 14.10
CA PRO A 321 -0.30 -3.21 14.04
C PRO A 321 0.09 -1.73 13.98
N VAL A 322 -0.68 -0.96 13.23
CA VAL A 322 -0.48 0.48 13.01
C VAL A 322 -1.29 1.30 14.02
N THR A 323 -0.65 2.34 14.58
CA THR A 323 -1.33 3.33 15.42
C THR A 323 -2.07 4.37 14.57
N ARG A 324 -3.05 5.06 15.16
CA ARG A 324 -3.81 6.10 14.47
C ARG A 324 -2.95 7.26 14.00
N ALA A 325 -1.91 7.64 14.75
CA ALA A 325 -0.98 8.69 14.33
C ALA A 325 -0.14 8.26 13.12
N GLU A 326 0.40 7.04 13.12
CA GLU A 326 1.14 6.50 11.98
C GLU A 326 0.24 6.39 10.72
N ALA A 327 -1.00 5.95 10.89
CA ALA A 327 -1.96 5.87 9.80
C ALA A 327 -2.39 7.24 9.27
N ALA A 328 -2.56 8.24 10.14
CA ALA A 328 -2.84 9.60 9.70
C ALA A 328 -1.65 10.19 8.92
N ALA A 329 -0.43 9.93 9.39
CA ALA A 329 0.78 10.41 8.71
C ALA A 329 0.84 9.95 7.24
N SER A 330 0.53 8.69 6.94
CA SER A 330 0.52 8.18 5.56
C SER A 330 -0.43 8.95 4.63
N LEU A 331 -1.52 9.51 5.16
CA LEU A 331 -2.56 10.19 4.40
C LEU A 331 -2.29 11.69 4.19
N TRP A 332 -1.26 12.26 4.81
CA TRP A 332 -0.98 13.70 4.69
C TRP A 332 -0.52 14.13 3.28
N TYR A 333 -0.10 13.18 2.45
CA TYR A 333 0.30 13.43 1.06
C TYR A 333 -0.16 12.29 0.16
N PHE A 334 -0.59 12.65 -1.04
CA PHE A 334 -0.92 11.71 -2.10
C PHE A 334 -0.19 12.08 -3.38
N GLY A 335 0.31 11.07 -4.09
CA GLY A 335 0.92 11.25 -5.42
C GLY A 335 2.43 11.10 -5.43
N THR A 336 3.05 11.45 -6.55
CA THR A 336 4.52 11.45 -6.71
C THR A 336 5.11 12.84 -6.44
N ALA A 337 6.42 13.00 -6.63
CA ALA A 337 7.08 14.30 -6.51
C ALA A 337 6.63 15.30 -7.60
N THR A 338 6.15 14.82 -8.75
CA THR A 338 5.76 15.68 -9.88
C THR A 338 4.30 16.09 -9.87
N ASP A 339 3.41 15.20 -9.39
CA ASP A 339 1.96 15.37 -9.52
C ASP A 339 1.19 15.21 -8.20
N GLY A 340 1.90 15.15 -7.08
CA GLY A 340 1.30 14.97 -5.76
C GLY A 340 0.78 16.25 -5.11
N ILE A 341 0.01 16.05 -4.05
CA ILE A 341 -0.66 17.08 -3.26
C ILE A 341 -0.59 16.73 -1.78
N SER A 342 -0.14 17.68 -0.96
CA SER A 342 -0.24 17.61 0.49
C SER A 342 -1.59 18.14 0.97
N VAL A 343 -2.00 17.71 2.16
CA VAL A 343 -3.18 18.26 2.83
C VAL A 343 -3.05 19.77 3.02
N THR A 344 -1.88 20.26 3.44
CA THR A 344 -1.62 21.69 3.61
C THR A 344 -1.86 22.46 2.32
N LYS A 345 -1.31 21.99 1.19
CA LYS A 345 -1.50 22.61 -0.12
C LYS A 345 -2.98 22.61 -0.55
N SER A 346 -3.71 21.54 -0.25
CA SER A 346 -5.16 21.50 -0.51
C SER A 346 -5.91 22.53 0.32
N LEU A 347 -5.59 22.70 1.61
CA LEU A 347 -6.23 23.68 2.48
C LEU A 347 -5.92 25.11 2.08
N GLU A 348 -4.69 25.38 1.63
CA GLU A 348 -4.30 26.69 1.10
C GLU A 348 -5.08 27.07 -0.15
N SER A 349 -5.41 26.11 -1.01
CA SER A 349 -6.21 26.35 -2.22
C SER A 349 -7.70 26.67 -1.97
N GLU A 350 -8.16 26.56 -0.72
CA GLU A 350 -9.56 26.80 -0.32
C GLU A 350 -9.77 28.11 0.43
N ARG A 351 -8.68 28.79 0.77
CA ARG A 351 -8.69 30.15 1.30
C ARG A 351 -8.82 31.14 0.14
#